data_AF-A0A349GBX4-F1
#
_entry.id   AF-A0A349GBX4-F1
#
_cell.length_a   1.000
_cell.length_b   1.000
_cell.length_c   1.000
_cell.angle_alpha   90.00
_cell.angle_beta   90.00
_cell.angle_gamma   90.00
#
_symmetry.space_group_name_H-M   'P 1'
#
loop_
_entity.id
_entity.type
_entity.pdbx_description
1 polymer ?
#
loop_
_entity_poly.entity_id
_entity_poly.type
_entity_poly.pdbx_seq_one_letter_code
_entity_poly.pdbx_strand_id
1 'polypeptide(L)'
;DKKVWPVTVTSQSDSQVIFISPEQLISRCDKLCASHQKLIENMLFIMSKKALMLSRKVDYLSIRSLRGKLCAYLIEQWKMQGTQIFSLPMNRDELADFFNVARPSISRELSKMKEDHLIDFHKASFKIIDVDRMKEEI
;
A
#
# COMPACT_ATOMS: atom_id res chain seq x y z
N ASP A 1 9.12 -28.14 -15.01
CA ASP A 1 9.04 -27.32 -13.79
C ASP A 1 7.88 -27.73 -12.90
N LYS A 2 8.13 -27.94 -11.59
CA LYS A 2 7.06 -28.10 -10.60
C LYS A 2 6.34 -26.75 -10.45
N LYS A 3 5.01 -26.73 -10.58
CA LYS A 3 4.19 -25.57 -10.20
C LYS A 3 4.31 -25.37 -8.70
N VAL A 4 5.17 -24.45 -8.27
CA VAL A 4 5.31 -24.05 -6.87
C VAL A 4 4.67 -22.68 -6.71
N TRP A 5 3.73 -22.57 -5.78
CA TRP A 5 3.15 -21.29 -5.40
C TRP A 5 4.14 -20.55 -4.49
N PRO A 6 4.53 -19.31 -4.80
CA PRO A 6 5.59 -18.61 -4.07
C PRO A 6 5.13 -18.06 -2.71
N VAL A 7 3.84 -18.14 -2.41
CA VAL A 7 3.21 -17.54 -1.23
C VAL A 7 2.16 -18.46 -0.62
N THR A 8 2.01 -18.36 0.69
CA THR A 8 0.91 -18.97 1.46
C THR A 8 -0.13 -17.90 1.77
N VAL A 9 -1.41 -18.24 1.64
CA VAL A 9 -2.53 -17.34 1.96
C VAL A 9 -3.38 -18.01 3.03
N THR A 10 -3.71 -17.26 4.09
CA THR A 10 -4.49 -17.75 5.23
C THR A 10 -5.72 -16.85 5.45
N SER A 11 -6.89 -17.45 5.70
CA SER A 11 -8.10 -16.71 6.06
C SER A 11 -8.07 -16.29 7.54
N GLN A 12 -8.49 -15.06 7.84
CA GLN A 12 -8.56 -14.56 9.22
C GLN A 12 -9.91 -14.86 9.92
N SER A 13 -10.89 -15.32 9.16
CA SER A 13 -12.24 -15.69 9.63
C SER A 13 -12.84 -16.75 8.71
N ASP A 14 -14.00 -17.30 9.09
CA ASP A 14 -14.80 -18.16 8.22
C ASP A 14 -15.03 -17.47 6.86
N SER A 15 -14.63 -18.16 5.79
CA SER A 15 -14.54 -17.58 4.44
C SER A 15 -14.97 -18.60 3.39
N GLN A 16 -15.60 -18.12 2.32
CA GLN A 16 -15.88 -18.91 1.11
C GLN A 16 -14.89 -18.52 0.02
N VAL A 17 -14.34 -19.51 -0.68
CA VAL A 17 -13.30 -19.31 -1.70
C VAL A 17 -13.76 -19.93 -3.02
N ILE A 18 -13.56 -19.19 -4.11
CA ILE A 18 -13.76 -19.69 -5.48
C ILE A 18 -12.38 -19.96 -6.08
N PHE A 19 -12.16 -21.20 -6.51
CA PHE A 19 -10.96 -21.58 -7.24
C PHE A 19 -11.20 -21.40 -8.73
N ILE A 20 -10.37 -20.57 -9.36
CA ILE A 20 -10.40 -20.34 -10.80
C ILE A 20 -9.08 -20.85 -11.38
N SER A 21 -9.16 -21.74 -12.37
CA SER A 21 -7.97 -22.22 -13.08
C SER A 21 -7.33 -21.06 -13.85
N PRO A 22 -6.02 -20.80 -13.71
CA PRO A 22 -5.32 -19.79 -14.51
C PRO A 22 -5.49 -20.03 -16.01
N GLU A 23 -5.51 -21.30 -16.43
CA GLU A 23 -5.68 -21.69 -17.83
C GLU A 23 -7.05 -21.26 -18.39
N GLN A 24 -8.12 -21.34 -17.58
CA GLN A 24 -9.46 -20.88 -17.96
C GLN A 24 -9.59 -19.35 -18.00
N LEU A 25 -8.71 -18.64 -17.30
CA LEU A 25 -8.65 -17.17 -17.27
C LEU A 25 -7.94 -16.60 -18.49
N ILE A 26 -6.84 -17.23 -18.92
CA ILE A 26 -5.99 -16.75 -20.01
C ILE A 26 -6.32 -17.34 -21.38
N SER A 27 -7.17 -18.36 -21.44
CA SER A 27 -7.57 -18.97 -22.70
C SER A 27 -8.37 -17.98 -23.56
N ARG A 28 -8.28 -18.15 -24.89
CA ARG A 28 -9.14 -17.39 -25.81
C ARG A 28 -10.59 -17.76 -25.52
N CYS A 29 -11.41 -16.76 -25.23
CA CYS A 29 -12.84 -16.94 -25.13
C CYS A 29 -13.42 -16.96 -26.54
N ASP A 30 -13.81 -18.13 -27.04
CA ASP A 30 -14.38 -18.30 -28.38
C ASP A 30 -15.65 -17.45 -28.60
N LYS A 31 -16.30 -17.03 -27.51
CA LYS A 31 -17.52 -16.22 -27.50
C LYS A 31 -17.27 -14.72 -27.37
N LEU A 32 -16.01 -14.28 -27.21
CA LEU A 32 -15.64 -12.87 -26.99
C LEU A 32 -16.55 -12.18 -25.94
N CYS A 33 -16.88 -12.87 -24.86
CA CYS A 33 -17.87 -12.35 -23.93
C CYS A 33 -17.32 -11.17 -23.13
N ALA A 34 -18.14 -10.13 -22.97
CA ALA A 34 -17.74 -8.90 -22.28
C ALA A 34 -17.29 -9.13 -20.83
N SER A 35 -17.81 -10.17 -20.17
CA SER A 35 -17.41 -10.53 -18.81
C SER A 35 -15.97 -11.06 -18.74
N HIS A 36 -15.52 -11.87 -19.71
CA HIS A 36 -14.13 -12.32 -19.77
C HIS A 36 -13.18 -11.16 -20.04
N GLN A 37 -13.54 -10.29 -20.98
CA GLN A 37 -12.73 -9.10 -21.28
C GLN A 37 -12.56 -8.22 -20.03
N LYS A 38 -13.67 -7.93 -19.33
CA LYS A 38 -13.65 -7.14 -18.09
C LYS A 38 -12.81 -7.80 -16.99
N LEU A 39 -12.85 -9.13 -16.90
CA LEU A 39 -12.04 -9.88 -15.94
C LEU A 39 -10.54 -9.73 -16.21
N ILE A 40 -10.13 -9.81 -17.49
CA ILE A 40 -8.74 -9.60 -17.91
C ILE A 40 -8.30 -8.15 -17.68
N GLU A 41 -9.11 -7.17 -18.05
CA GLU A 41 -8.84 -5.74 -17.81
C GLU A 41 -8.65 -5.44 -16.32
N ASN A 42 -9.53 -5.98 -15.47
CA ASN A 42 -9.41 -5.84 -14.02
C ASN A 42 -8.15 -6.52 -13.49
N MET A 43 -7.80 -7.69 -14.00
CA MET A 43 -6.57 -8.40 -13.60
C MET A 43 -5.32 -7.57 -13.95
N LEU A 44 -5.24 -7.05 -15.18
CA LEU A 44 -4.16 -6.17 -15.61
C LEU A 44 -4.07 -4.93 -14.72
N PHE A 45 -5.20 -4.28 -14.45
CA PHE A 45 -5.25 -3.12 -13.57
C PHE A 45 -4.75 -3.42 -12.14
N ILE A 46 -5.17 -4.54 -11.56
CA ILE A 46 -4.71 -4.99 -10.23
C ILE A 46 -3.20 -5.28 -10.27
N MET A 47 -2.70 -5.95 -11.31
CA MET A 47 -1.29 -6.24 -11.47
C MET A 47 -0.45 -4.97 -11.60
N SER A 48 -0.85 -4.02 -12.44
CA SER A 48 -0.17 -2.73 -12.59
C SER A 48 -0.12 -1.96 -11.28
N LYS A 49 -1.24 -1.93 -10.53
CA LYS A 49 -1.27 -1.32 -9.18
C LYS A 49 -0.30 -2.01 -8.21
N LYS A 50 -0.27 -3.34 -8.19
CA LYS A 50 0.64 -4.11 -7.33
C LYS A 50 2.11 -3.88 -7.70
N ALA A 51 2.42 -3.82 -9.00
CA ALA A 51 3.78 -3.54 -9.48
C ALA A 51 4.25 -2.14 -9.06
N LEU A 52 3.40 -1.12 -9.22
CA LEU A 52 3.70 0.24 -8.79
C LEU A 52 3.91 0.32 -7.27
N MET A 53 3.05 -0.35 -6.49
CA MET A 53 3.21 -0.42 -5.03
C MET A 53 4.52 -1.09 -4.64
N LEU A 54 4.91 -2.17 -5.32
CA LEU A 54 6.17 -2.87 -5.06
C LEU A 54 7.38 -1.99 -5.38
N SER A 55 7.36 -1.27 -6.50
CA SER A 55 8.39 -0.30 -6.85
C SER A 55 8.54 0.77 -5.77
N ARG A 56 7.44 1.39 -5.35
CA ARG A 56 7.44 2.40 -4.29
C ARG A 56 7.96 1.85 -2.96
N LYS A 57 7.61 0.60 -2.63
CA LYS A 57 8.12 -0.06 -1.42
C LYS A 57 9.65 -0.15 -1.44
N VAL A 58 10.26 -0.45 -2.59
CA VAL A 58 11.72 -0.46 -2.72
C VAL A 58 12.28 0.94 -2.46
N ASP A 59 11.70 1.97 -3.06
CA ASP A 59 12.14 3.36 -2.86
C ASP A 59 12.08 3.75 -1.38
N TYR A 60 10.96 3.48 -0.70
CA TYR A 60 10.82 3.75 0.72
C TYR A 60 11.79 2.96 1.58
N LEU A 61 12.00 1.67 1.30
CA LEU A 61 12.91 0.86 2.10
C LEU A 61 14.38 1.27 1.94
N SER A 62 14.74 1.95 0.86
CA SER A 62 16.08 2.53 0.68
C SER A 62 16.36 3.71 1.62
N ILE A 63 15.32 4.39 2.11
CA ILE A 63 15.44 5.48 3.10
C ILE A 63 15.85 4.87 4.44
N ARG A 64 16.88 5.42 5.08
CA ARG A 64 17.51 4.82 6.26
C ARG A 64 16.66 4.95 7.53
N SER A 65 16.02 6.09 7.74
CA SER A 65 15.28 6.40 8.98
C SER A 65 13.79 6.05 8.84
N LEU A 66 13.15 5.62 9.94
CA LEU A 66 11.70 5.41 9.95
C LEU A 66 10.93 6.72 9.71
N ARG A 67 11.48 7.83 10.23
CA ARG A 67 10.94 9.18 10.01
C ARG A 67 10.90 9.53 8.53
N GLY A 68 12.01 9.38 7.81
CA GLY A 68 12.09 9.64 6.37
C GLY A 68 11.14 8.75 5.57
N LYS A 69 11.05 7.46 5.91
CA LYS A 69 10.06 6.52 5.33
C LYS A 69 8.63 7.03 5.47
N LEU A 70 8.26 7.46 6.68
CA LEU A 70 6.94 8.01 6.96
C LEU A 70 6.71 9.35 6.25
N CYS A 71 7.72 10.24 6.22
CA CYS A 71 7.65 11.51 5.49
C CYS A 71 7.37 11.29 4.00
N ALA A 72 8.16 10.43 3.34
CA ALA A 72 8.01 10.11 1.93
C ALA A 72 6.62 9.54 1.62
N TYR A 73 6.16 8.58 2.43
CA TYR A 73 4.84 7.98 2.27
C TYR A 73 3.70 8.98 2.49
N LEU A 74 3.76 9.79 3.56
CA LEU A 74 2.72 10.78 3.86
C LEU A 74 2.62 11.86 2.78
N ILE A 75 3.76 12.34 2.26
CA ILE A 75 3.79 13.31 1.15
C ILE A 75 3.20 12.70 -0.11
N GLU A 76 3.49 11.44 -0.42
CA GLU A 76 2.88 10.77 -1.57
C GLU A 76 1.36 10.67 -1.42
N GLN A 77 0.86 10.22 -0.26
CA GLN A 77 -0.58 10.09 -0.01
C GLN A 77 -1.30 11.43 -0.09
N TRP A 78 -0.68 12.48 0.45
CA TRP A 78 -1.18 13.84 0.35
C TRP A 78 -1.27 14.32 -1.11
N LYS A 79 -0.20 14.14 -1.90
CA LYS A 79 -0.19 14.50 -3.33
C LYS A 79 -1.23 13.73 -4.15
N MET A 80 -1.43 12.45 -3.85
CA MET A 80 -2.41 11.62 -4.56
C MET A 80 -3.85 12.04 -4.30
N GLN A 81 -4.17 12.53 -3.09
CA GLN A 81 -5.53 12.94 -2.73
C GLN A 81 -5.79 14.42 -3.03
N GLY A 82 -4.76 15.27 -3.05
CA GLY A 82 -4.87 16.68 -3.42
C GLY A 82 -5.66 17.54 -2.42
N THR A 83 -5.95 17.01 -1.23
CA THR A 83 -6.72 17.69 -0.18
C THR A 83 -5.82 18.07 1.00
N GLN A 84 -6.18 19.13 1.74
CA GLN A 84 -5.42 19.54 2.92
C GLN A 84 -5.43 18.49 4.03
N ILE A 85 -6.55 17.78 4.20
CA ILE A 85 -6.71 16.65 5.10
C ILE A 85 -6.93 15.40 4.24
N PHE A 86 -6.14 14.36 4.47
CA PHE A 86 -6.16 13.12 3.69
C PHE A 86 -6.25 11.92 4.61
N SER A 87 -6.80 10.82 4.11
CA SER A 87 -6.93 9.57 4.87
C SER A 87 -5.86 8.57 4.44
N LEU A 88 -5.22 7.90 5.39
CA LEU A 88 -4.30 6.82 5.05
C LEU A 88 -5.04 5.53 4.71
N PRO A 89 -4.72 4.88 3.57
CA PRO A 89 -5.31 3.60 3.22
C PRO A 89 -4.82 2.46 4.12
N MET A 90 -3.59 2.58 4.65
CA MET A 90 -3.01 1.61 5.56
C MET A 90 -3.18 2.03 7.02
N ASN A 91 -3.62 1.09 7.86
CA ASN A 91 -3.64 1.22 9.30
C ASN A 91 -2.22 1.08 9.91
N ARG A 92 -2.10 1.18 11.24
CA ARG A 92 -0.78 1.16 11.92
C ARG A 92 -0.08 -0.20 11.85
N ASP A 93 -0.85 -1.28 11.84
CA ASP A 93 -0.33 -2.64 11.74
C ASP A 93 0.17 -2.89 10.31
N GLU A 94 -0.62 -2.49 9.31
CA GLU A 94 -0.22 -2.57 7.90
C GLU A 94 1.00 -1.72 7.58
N LEU A 95 1.12 -0.51 8.15
CA LEU A 95 2.32 0.32 8.01
C LEU A 95 3.55 -0.33 8.66
N ALA A 96 3.38 -1.01 9.78
CA ALA A 96 4.46 -1.73 10.45
C ALA A 96 4.97 -2.90 9.59
N ASP A 97 4.06 -3.70 9.07
CA ASP A 97 4.39 -4.79 8.14
C ASP A 97 5.00 -4.25 6.84
N PHE A 98 4.50 -3.11 6.35
CA PHE A 98 5.00 -2.48 5.14
C PHE A 98 6.44 -1.99 5.31
N PHE A 99 6.76 -1.28 6.39
CA PHE A 99 8.11 -0.77 6.66
C PHE A 99 9.03 -1.77 7.36
N ASN A 100 8.54 -2.98 7.64
CA ASN A 100 9.24 -4.05 8.35
C ASN A 100 9.76 -3.59 9.73
N VAL A 101 8.88 -2.99 10.53
CA VAL A 101 9.16 -2.53 11.89
C VAL A 101 8.04 -2.96 12.83
N ALA A 102 8.28 -2.93 14.15
CA ALA A 102 7.22 -3.20 15.12
C ALA A 102 6.17 -2.06 15.13
N ARG A 103 4.89 -2.41 15.25
CA ARG A 103 3.75 -1.47 15.39
C ARG A 103 3.98 -0.34 16.40
N PRO A 104 4.54 -0.58 17.62
CA PRO A 104 4.80 0.52 18.55
C PRO A 104 5.82 1.56 18.03
N SER A 105 6.70 1.17 17.11
CA SER A 105 7.65 2.10 16.49
C SER A 105 6.97 3.08 15.55
N ILE A 106 5.99 2.62 14.75
CA ILE A 106 5.16 3.50 13.91
C ILE A 106 4.40 4.51 14.77
N SER A 107 3.71 4.05 15.80
CA SER A 107 2.92 4.94 16.67
C SER A 107 3.79 5.97 17.38
N ARG A 108 4.94 5.55 17.93
CA ARG A 108 5.87 6.47 18.60
C ARG A 108 6.43 7.51 17.63
N GLU A 109 6.80 7.10 16.42
CA GLU A 109 7.36 8.03 15.44
C GLU A 109 6.32 9.05 14.96
N LEU A 110 5.08 8.61 14.69
CA LEU A 110 4.00 9.54 14.33
C LEU A 110 3.67 10.53 15.44
N SER A 111 3.69 10.11 16.71
CA SER A 111 3.52 11.03 17.84
C SER A 111 4.63 12.07 17.90
N LYS A 112 5.90 11.67 17.72
CA LYS A 112 7.02 12.60 17.65
C LYS A 112 6.90 13.56 16.47
N MET A 113 6.54 13.08 15.28
CA MET A 113 6.34 13.96 14.11
C MET A 113 5.22 14.98 14.35
N LYS A 114 4.21 14.64 15.16
CA LYS A 114 3.16 15.58 15.59
C LYS A 114 3.68 16.60 16.60
N GLU A 115 4.46 16.16 17.59
CA GLU A 115 5.14 17.04 18.55
C GLU A 115 6.14 18.00 17.86
N ASP A 116 6.83 17.53 16.82
CA ASP A 116 7.78 18.30 16.00
C ASP A 116 7.10 19.27 15.02
N HIS A 117 5.76 19.34 15.05
CA HIS A 117 4.91 20.15 14.17
C HIS A 117 5.09 19.86 12.67
N LEU A 118 5.47 18.64 12.29
CA LEU A 118 5.53 18.23 10.88
C LEU A 118 4.14 17.87 10.35
N ILE A 119 3.34 17.21 11.18
CA ILE A 119 2.01 16.71 10.84
C ILE A 119 1.02 16.92 11.98
N ASP A 120 -0.26 16.89 11.67
CA ASP A 120 -1.33 16.63 12.62
C ASP A 120 -2.14 15.41 12.16
N PHE A 121 -2.70 14.67 13.10
CA PHE A 121 -3.56 13.54 12.78
C PHE A 121 -4.56 13.23 13.89
N HIS A 122 -5.67 12.63 13.48
CA HIS A 122 -6.66 11.99 14.31
C HIS A 122 -7.10 10.68 13.66
N LYS A 123 -6.83 9.55 14.32
CA LYS A 123 -7.02 8.19 13.76
C LYS A 123 -6.31 8.03 12.41
N ALA A 124 -7.07 7.80 11.34
CA ALA A 124 -6.57 7.62 9.98
C ALA A 124 -6.53 8.93 9.16
N SER A 125 -6.99 10.05 9.71
CA SER A 125 -7.01 11.34 9.04
C SER A 125 -5.78 12.15 9.40
N PHE A 126 -5.08 12.65 8.39
CA PHE A 126 -3.80 13.34 8.50
C PHE A 126 -3.83 14.69 7.81
N LYS A 127 -3.00 15.60 8.29
CA LYS A 127 -2.70 16.90 7.69
C LYS A 127 -1.19 17.11 7.76
N ILE A 128 -0.58 17.53 6.65
CA ILE A 128 0.80 17.99 6.66
C ILE A 128 0.81 19.46 7.08
N ILE A 129 1.66 19.79 8.06
CA ILE A 129 1.86 21.16 8.56
C ILE A 129 3.05 21.79 7.83
N ASP A 130 4.16 21.06 7.73
CA ASP A 130 5.40 21.56 7.13
C ASP A 130 5.98 20.54 6.14
N VAL A 131 5.66 20.73 4.86
CA VAL A 131 6.09 19.80 3.81
C VAL A 131 7.58 19.93 3.51
N ASP A 132 8.18 21.10 3.72
CA ASP A 132 9.56 21.37 3.33
C ASP A 132 10.51 20.75 4.35
N ARG A 133 10.23 20.90 5.65
CA ARG A 133 10.95 20.14 6.70
C ARG A 133 10.79 18.63 6.54
N MET A 134 9.62 18.15 6.12
CA MET A 134 9.44 16.71 5.86
C MET A 134 10.30 16.21 4.68
N LYS A 135 10.61 17.04 3.68
CA LYS A 135 11.49 16.65 2.56
C LYS A 135 12.96 16.54 2.98
N GLU A 136 13.39 17.30 3.97
CA GLU A 136 14.77 17.24 4.51
C GLU A 136 15.06 15.93 5.26
N GLU A 137 14.01 15.23 5.71
CA GLU A 137 14.09 13.94 6.42
C GLU A 137 14.17 12.72 5.49
N ILE A 138 13.94 12.89 4.19
CA ILE A 138 13.90 11.83 3.15
C ILE A 138 15.29 11.63 2.56
#